data_AF-A0AAW6SEZ6-F1
#
_entry.id   AF-A0AAW6SEZ6-F1
#
_cell.length_a   1.000
_cell.length_b   1.000
_cell.length_c   1.000
_cell.angle_alpha   90.00
_cell.angle_beta   90.00
_cell.angle_gamma   90.00
#
_symmetry.space_group_name_H-M   'P 1'
#
loop_
_entity.id
_entity.type
_entity.pdbx_description
1 polymer ?
#
loop_
_entity_poly.entity_id
_entity_poly.type
_entity_poly.pdbx_seq_one_letter_code
_entity_poly.pdbx_strand_id
1 'polypeptide(L)'
;MAKEKLVTIHVHTPFTLTLGDQSKREFGRGRHNVPEEVASHWFTQAHSELSESVISDTDDLQPIIDGLQAQIADKDKQIVDKDQLIADLKEALLKLQEQNDGLQAQIAAAQTGGNGAKDAKESKPANSK
;
A
#
# COMPACT_ATOMS: atom_id res chain seq x y z
N MET A 1 53.41 16.84 -8.47
CA MET A 1 52.44 16.02 -7.72
C MET A 1 51.35 15.64 -8.72
N ALA A 2 51.30 14.39 -9.18
CA ALA A 2 50.23 13.94 -10.08
C ALA A 2 48.92 13.89 -9.26
N LYS A 3 47.83 14.44 -9.79
CA LYS A 3 46.50 14.22 -9.22
C LYS A 3 46.14 12.76 -9.46
N GLU A 4 45.88 12.02 -8.39
CA GLU A 4 45.43 10.63 -8.47
C GLU A 4 44.06 10.60 -9.19
N LYS A 5 43.94 9.78 -10.24
CA LYS A 5 42.69 9.64 -10.99
C LYS A 5 41.71 8.80 -10.17
N LEU A 6 40.55 9.36 -9.87
CA LEU A 6 39.45 8.66 -9.21
C LEU A 6 38.54 8.02 -10.26
N VAL A 7 38.12 6.79 -9.97
CA VAL A 7 37.14 6.02 -10.76
C VAL A 7 36.05 5.49 -9.84
N THR A 8 34.88 5.20 -10.40
CA THR A 8 33.74 4.67 -9.65
C THR A 8 33.71 3.14 -9.77
N ILE A 9 33.62 2.45 -8.64
CA ILE A 9 33.37 1.00 -8.57
C ILE A 9 31.97 0.74 -8.00
N HIS A 10 31.32 -0.34 -8.43
CA HIS A 10 30.10 -0.86 -7.83
C HIS A 10 30.41 -2.15 -7.08
N VAL A 11 30.38 -2.10 -5.75
CA VAL A 11 30.66 -3.23 -4.86
C VAL A 11 29.41 -4.08 -4.71
N HIS A 12 29.46 -5.32 -5.20
CA HIS A 12 28.35 -6.27 -5.09
C HIS A 12 28.46 -7.15 -3.84
N THR A 13 29.68 -7.40 -3.36
CA THR A 13 29.97 -8.18 -2.14
C THR A 13 30.81 -7.32 -1.19
N PRO A 14 30.34 -6.98 0.03
CA PRO A 14 31.13 -6.17 0.96
C PRO A 14 32.48 -6.79 1.29
N PHE A 15 33.53 -5.97 1.39
CA PHE A 15 34.88 -6.44 1.69
C PHE A 15 35.74 -5.38 2.40
N THR A 16 36.83 -5.81 3.01
CA THR A 16 37.84 -4.93 3.62
C THR A 16 39.16 -5.09 2.88
N LEU A 17 39.65 -4.01 2.29
CA LEU A 17 40.94 -3.98 1.61
C LEU A 17 42.02 -3.52 2.60
N THR A 18 43.14 -4.25 2.66
CA THR A 18 44.34 -3.79 3.36
C THR A 18 45.28 -3.17 2.35
N LEU A 19 45.62 -1.89 2.52
CA LEU A 19 46.49 -1.14 1.64
C LEU A 19 47.97 -1.36 2.00
N GLY A 20 48.89 -0.92 1.13
CA GLY A 20 50.33 -1.12 1.31
C GLY A 20 50.93 -0.47 2.57
N ASP A 21 50.26 0.53 3.12
CA ASP A 21 50.59 1.19 4.40
C ASP A 21 50.00 0.47 5.63
N GLN A 22 49.44 -0.74 5.43
CA GLN A 22 48.71 -1.53 6.43
C GLN A 22 47.39 -0.90 6.90
N SER A 23 46.96 0.22 6.31
CA SER A 23 45.64 0.77 6.60
C SER A 23 44.56 -0.15 6.03
N LYS A 24 43.44 -0.24 6.76
CA LYS A 24 42.27 -1.02 6.34
C LYS A 24 41.19 -0.06 5.86
N ARG A 25 40.64 -0.34 4.69
CA ARG A 25 39.49 0.38 4.13
C ARG A 25 38.35 -0.58 3.91
N GLU A 26 37.20 -0.27 4.49
CA GLU A 26 35.97 -1.03 4.35
C GLU A 26 35.17 -0.54 3.14
N PHE A 27 34.63 -1.48 2.38
CA PHE A 27 33.76 -1.24 1.24
C PHE A 27 32.44 -1.96 1.46
N GLY A 28 31.40 -1.19 1.79
CA GLY A 28 30.02 -1.68 1.81
C GLY A 28 29.45 -1.90 0.41
N ARG A 29 28.31 -2.57 0.30
CA ARG A 29 27.61 -2.75 -0.98
C ARG A 29 27.19 -1.38 -1.54
N GLY A 30 27.39 -1.14 -2.83
CA GLY A 30 27.03 0.11 -3.50
C GLY A 30 28.19 0.77 -4.25
N ARG A 31 28.02 2.04 -4.63
CA ARG A 31 29.00 2.79 -5.44
C ARG A 31 30.04 3.49 -4.57
N HIS A 32 31.30 3.40 -4.96
CA HIS A 32 32.43 4.05 -4.28
C HIS A 32 33.35 4.73 -5.29
N ASN A 33 33.79 5.94 -4.96
CA ASN A 33 34.86 6.61 -5.71
C ASN A 33 36.19 6.28 -5.07
N VAL A 34 37.07 5.63 -5.83
CA VAL A 34 38.35 5.15 -5.36
C VAL A 34 39.45 5.50 -6.35
N PRO A 35 40.71 5.57 -5.90
CA PRO A 35 41.84 5.64 -6.82
C PRO A 35 41.84 4.51 -7.84
N GLU A 36 42.33 4.80 -9.05
CA GLU A 36 42.48 3.81 -10.13
C GLU A 36 43.30 2.59 -9.68
N GLU A 37 44.31 2.78 -8.81
CA GLU A 37 45.08 1.69 -8.21
C GLU A 37 44.23 0.77 -7.33
N VAL A 38 43.31 1.33 -6.53
CA VAL A 38 42.40 0.57 -5.67
C VAL A 38 41.35 -0.16 -6.50
N ALA A 39 40.84 0.46 -7.56
CA ALA A 39 39.90 -0.17 -8.49
C ALA A 39 40.55 -1.30 -9.31
N SER A 40 41.84 -1.16 -9.64
CA SER A 40 42.61 -2.16 -10.37
C SER A 40 43.12 -3.30 -9.48
N HIS A 41 42.95 -3.21 -8.17
CA HIS A 41 43.38 -4.24 -7.24
C HIS A 41 42.56 -5.52 -7.44
N TRP A 42 43.22 -6.68 -7.59
CA TRP A 42 42.55 -7.96 -7.89
C TRP A 42 41.41 -8.30 -6.91
N PHE A 43 41.61 -8.01 -5.61
CA PHE A 43 40.59 -8.24 -4.57
C PHE A 43 39.38 -7.30 -4.72
N THR A 44 39.61 -6.06 -5.13
CA THR A 44 38.53 -5.12 -5.45
C THR A 44 37.76 -5.60 -6.67
N GLN A 45 38.44 -6.03 -7.73
CA GLN A 45 37.80 -6.55 -8.95
C GLN A 45 37.02 -7.86 -8.73
N ALA A 46 37.42 -8.68 -7.76
CA ALA A 46 36.69 -9.90 -7.40
C ALA A 46 35.34 -9.61 -6.70
N HIS A 47 35.17 -8.40 -6.16
CA HIS A 47 34.02 -8.01 -5.33
C HIS A 47 33.29 -6.77 -5.84
N SER A 48 33.75 -6.19 -6.94
CA SER A 48 33.20 -4.99 -7.55
C SER A 48 33.48 -4.91 -9.04
N GLU A 49 32.68 -4.13 -9.75
CA GLU A 49 32.86 -3.81 -11.16
C GLU A 49 33.15 -2.32 -11.36
N LEU A 50 33.91 -1.98 -12.41
CA LEU A 50 34.07 -0.58 -12.81
C LEU A 50 32.71 -0.06 -13.30
N SER A 51 32.26 1.03 -12.70
CA SER A 51 31.04 1.70 -13.09
C SER A 51 31.40 2.93 -13.91
N GLU A 52 31.11 2.92 -15.21
CA GLU A 52 31.23 4.11 -16.07
C GLU A 52 30.21 5.20 -15.75
N SER A 53 29.29 4.91 -14.83
CA SER A 53 28.38 5.91 -14.29
C SER A 53 29.21 6.87 -13.44
N VAL A 54 29.64 7.96 -14.08
CA VAL A 54 29.54 9.30 -13.51
C VAL A 54 28.29 9.30 -12.64
N ILE A 55 28.41 9.77 -11.39
CA ILE A 55 27.25 10.10 -10.58
C ILE A 55 26.50 11.13 -11.42
N SER A 56 25.55 10.68 -12.26
CA SER A 56 24.69 11.56 -13.02
C SER A 56 24.06 12.45 -11.97
N ASP A 57 24.35 13.73 -12.11
CA ASP A 57 24.08 14.76 -11.13
C ASP A 57 22.66 14.61 -10.59
N THR A 58 22.47 14.94 -9.32
CA THR A 58 21.19 14.84 -8.64
C THR A 58 20.06 15.58 -9.39
N ASP A 59 20.43 16.47 -10.30
CA ASP A 59 19.58 17.19 -11.25
C ASP A 59 18.77 16.27 -12.20
N ASP A 60 19.31 15.11 -12.61
CA ASP A 60 18.58 14.14 -13.46
C ASP A 60 17.51 13.35 -12.68
N LEU A 61 17.56 13.38 -11.34
CA LEU A 61 16.60 12.71 -10.46
C LEU A 61 15.40 13.60 -10.12
N GLN A 62 15.53 14.92 -10.20
CA GLN A 62 14.44 15.86 -9.90
C GLN A 62 13.17 15.63 -10.74
N PRO A 63 13.22 15.44 -12.07
CA PRO A 63 12.01 15.15 -12.85
C PRO A 63 11.37 13.79 -12.49
N ILE A 64 12.17 12.83 -12.04
CA ILE A 64 11.67 11.53 -11.57
C ILE A 64 10.96 11.71 -10.21
N ILE A 65 11.55 12.49 -9.31
CA ILE A 65 10.97 12.82 -8.01
C ILE A 65 9.63 13.55 -8.20
N ASP A 66 9.59 14.57 -9.06
CA ASP A 66 8.38 15.34 -9.35
C ASP A 66 7.28 14.41 -9.94
N GLY A 67 7.66 13.53 -10.86
CA GLY A 67 6.75 12.53 -11.45
C GLY A 67 6.20 11.53 -10.43
N LEU A 68 7.01 11.10 -9.46
CA LEU A 68 6.57 10.23 -8.37
C LEU A 68 5.65 10.96 -7.39
N GLN A 69 5.96 12.22 -7.05
CA GLN A 69 5.12 13.04 -6.19
C GLN A 69 3.73 13.28 -6.81
N ALA A 70 3.67 13.56 -8.12
CA ALA A 70 2.41 13.70 -8.83
C ALA A 70 1.58 12.40 -8.81
N GLN A 71 2.24 11.24 -8.98
CA GLN A 71 1.57 9.94 -8.88
C GLN A 71 1.05 9.64 -7.47
N ILE A 72 1.80 10.04 -6.43
CA ILE A 72 1.35 9.92 -5.04
C ILE A 72 0.11 10.78 -4.81
N ALA A 73 0.13 12.05 -5.23
CA ALA A 73 -1.02 12.95 -5.06
C ALA A 73 -2.27 12.45 -5.80
N ASP A 74 -2.12 11.92 -7.02
CA ASP A 74 -3.23 11.33 -7.76
C ASP A 74 -3.79 10.09 -7.03
N LYS A 75 -2.91 9.22 -6.53
CA LYS A 75 -3.33 8.04 -5.76
C LYS A 75 -4.02 8.42 -4.45
N ASP A 76 -3.52 9.42 -3.73
CA ASP A 76 -4.15 9.91 -2.50
C ASP A 76 -5.56 10.44 -2.77
N LYS A 77 -5.74 11.17 -3.87
CA LYS A 77 -7.07 11.61 -4.32
C LYS A 77 -7.98 10.42 -4.62
N GLN A 78 -7.50 9.41 -5.34
CA GLN A 78 -8.28 8.21 -5.63
C GLN A 78 -8.66 7.44 -4.36
N ILE A 79 -7.81 7.44 -3.33
CA ILE A 79 -8.12 6.82 -2.04
C ILE A 79 -9.27 7.58 -1.37
N VAL A 80 -9.20 8.90 -1.28
CA VAL A 80 -10.26 9.74 -0.71
C VAL A 80 -11.59 9.54 -1.44
N ASP A 81 -11.59 9.56 -2.78
CA ASP A 81 -12.80 9.36 -3.58
C ASP A 81 -13.42 7.97 -3.34
N LYS A 82 -12.59 6.93 -3.21
CA LYS A 82 -13.04 5.56 -2.90
C LYS A 82 -13.58 5.43 -1.48
N ASP A 83 -12.95 6.07 -0.50
CA ASP A 83 -13.42 6.07 0.89
C ASP A 83 -14.78 6.75 1.00
N GLN A 84 -15.01 7.85 0.27
CA GLN A 84 -16.31 8.49 0.20
C GLN A 84 -17.36 7.56 -0.43
N LEU A 85 -17.04 6.91 -1.55
CA LEU A 85 -17.95 5.95 -2.19
C LEU A 85 -18.30 4.78 -1.25
N ILE A 86 -17.33 4.29 -0.48
CA ILE A 86 -17.56 3.23 0.51
C ILE A 86 -18.50 3.72 1.61
N ALA A 87 -18.34 4.96 2.09
CA ALA A 87 -19.24 5.53 3.09
C ALA A 87 -20.67 5.64 2.57
N ASP A 88 -20.85 6.16 1.35
CA ASP A 88 -22.17 6.31 0.71
C ASP A 88 -22.86 4.95 0.51
N LEU A 89 -22.11 3.94 0.04
CA LEU A 89 -22.64 2.59 -0.15
C LEU A 89 -23.03 1.92 1.18
N LYS A 90 -22.27 2.15 2.26
CA LYS A 90 -22.62 1.65 3.59
C LYS A 90 -23.91 2.29 4.10
N GLU A 91 -24.09 3.60 3.90
CA GLU A 91 -25.33 4.30 4.28
C GLU A 91 -26.53 3.77 3.48
N ALA A 92 -26.37 3.56 2.18
CA ALA A 92 -27.42 2.99 1.33
C ALA A 92 -27.80 1.57 1.76
N LEU A 93 -26.82 0.72 2.10
CA LEU A 93 -27.06 -0.62 2.62
C LEU A 93 -27.84 -0.60 3.94
N LEU A 94 -27.50 0.31 4.84
CA LEU A 94 -28.18 0.44 6.13
C LEU A 94 -29.66 0.84 5.93
N LYS A 95 -29.93 1.81 5.06
CA LYS A 95 -31.30 2.22 4.69
C LYS A 95 -32.10 1.07 4.07
N LEU A 96 -31.48 0.27 3.20
CA LEU A 96 -32.13 -0.90 2.60
C LEU A 96 -32.42 -1.99 3.65
N GLN A 97 -31.51 -2.17 4.62
CA GLN A 97 -31.73 -3.11 5.72
C GLN A 97 -32.91 -2.69 6.59
N GLU A 98 -32.99 -1.42 6.98
CA GLU A 98 -34.13 -0.88 7.74
C GLU A 98 -35.45 -1.05 7.00
N GLN A 99 -35.46 -0.84 5.68
CA GLN A 99 -36.65 -1.07 4.85
C GLN A 99 -37.06 -2.54 4.81
N ASN A 100 -36.10 -3.45 4.67
CA ASN A 100 -36.38 -4.89 4.70
C ASN A 100 -36.93 -5.34 6.06
N ASP A 101 -36.34 -4.88 7.16
CA ASP A 101 -36.81 -5.20 8.50
C ASP A 101 -38.24 -4.67 8.73
N GLY A 102 -38.53 -3.45 8.27
CA GLY A 102 -39.86 -2.87 8.31
C GLY A 102 -40.90 -3.65 7.47
N LEU A 103 -40.53 -4.11 6.28
CA LEU A 103 -41.40 -4.95 5.44
C LEU A 103 -41.64 -6.33 6.06
N GLN A 104 -40.61 -6.95 6.65
CA GLN A 104 -40.76 -8.21 7.36
C GLN A 104 -41.71 -8.09 8.55
N ALA A 105 -41.61 -7.00 9.32
CA ALA A 105 -42.53 -6.72 10.42
C ALA A 105 -43.98 -6.56 9.93
N GLN A 106 -44.20 -5.87 8.80
CA GLN A 106 -45.54 -5.74 8.20
C GLN A 106 -46.09 -7.09 7.73
N ILE A 107 -45.27 -7.93 7.10
CA ILE A 107 -45.66 -9.27 6.67
C ILE A 107 -46.07 -10.13 7.89
N ALA A 108 -45.29 -10.10 8.97
CA ALA A 108 -45.60 -10.83 10.20
C ALA A 108 -46.91 -10.32 10.85
N ALA A 109 -47.13 -9.00 10.87
CA ALA A 109 -48.37 -8.40 11.37
C ALA A 109 -49.60 -8.81 10.53
N ALA A 110 -49.47 -8.83 9.20
CA ALA A 110 -50.55 -9.26 8.31
C ALA A 110 -50.91 -10.75 8.49
N GLN A 111 -49.91 -11.60 8.72
CA GLN A 111 -50.11 -13.04 8.97
C GLN A 111 -50.79 -13.31 10.32
N THR A 112 -50.53 -12.50 11.34
CA THR A 112 -51.13 -12.64 12.67
C THR A 112 -52.50 -11.95 12.80
N GLY A 113 -52.75 -10.88 12.04
CA GLY A 113 -54.03 -10.16 12.01
C GLY A 113 -55.15 -10.84 11.19
N GLY A 114 -54.83 -11.83 10.36
CA GLY A 114 -55.79 -12.51 9.47
C GLY A 114 -56.74 -13.51 10.14
N ASN A 115 -56.54 -13.87 11.41
CA ASN A 115 -57.22 -15.02 12.03
C ASN A 115 -58.21 -14.68 13.16
N GLY A 116 -58.68 -13.42 13.27
CA GLY A 116 -59.44 -12.94 14.44
C GLY A 116 -60.86 -12.42 14.21
N ALA A 117 -61.44 -12.51 13.01
CA ALA A 117 -62.71 -11.84 12.70
C ALA A 117 -63.77 -12.73 12.04
N LYS A 118 -63.93 -13.97 12.51
CA LYS A 118 -65.17 -14.76 12.34
C LYS A 118 -65.29 -15.70 13.52
N ASP A 119 -65.95 -15.26 14.58
CA ASP A 119 -66.73 -16.09 15.53
C ASP A 119 -67.15 -15.22 16.73
N ALA A 120 -67.96 -14.19 16.44
CA ALA A 120 -68.63 -13.39 17.46
C ALA A 120 -70.04 -13.03 16.98
N LYS A 121 -70.85 -14.06 16.75
CA LYS A 121 -72.32 -14.07 16.64
C LYS A 121 -72.66 -15.57 16.52
N GLU A 122 -73.30 -16.21 17.47
CA GLU A 122 -74.63 -15.90 17.97
C GLU A 122 -74.83 -16.32 19.43
N SER A 123 -75.56 -15.47 20.13
CA SER A 123 -76.07 -15.68 21.48
C SER A 123 -77.22 -16.71 21.50
N LYS A 124 -77.19 -17.58 22.52
CA LYS A 124 -78.29 -18.23 23.29
C LYS A 124 -79.71 -18.32 22.67
N PRO A 125 -80.44 -19.44 22.88
CA PRO A 125 -81.39 -19.49 24.03
C PRO A 125 -81.37 -20.87 24.74
N ALA A 126 -81.38 -20.93 26.07
CA ALA A 126 -82.56 -20.99 26.96
C ALA A 126 -83.22 -22.40 27.05
N ASN A 127 -83.09 -22.99 28.24
CA ASN A 127 -84.10 -23.78 28.98
C ASN A 127 -84.69 -25.05 28.34
N SER A 128 -84.64 -26.18 29.07
CA SER A 128 -85.83 -26.77 29.75
C SER A 128 -85.69 -28.28 29.99
N LYS A 129 -85.90 -28.66 31.26
CA LYS A 129 -86.42 -29.93 31.83
C LYS A 129 -85.58 -31.20 31.79
#